data_AF-A0A9D5M981-F1
#
_entry.id   AF-A0A9D5M981-F1
#
_cell.length_a   1.000
_cell.length_b   1.000
_cell.length_c   1.000
_cell.angle_alpha   90.00
_cell.angle_beta   90.00
_cell.angle_gamma   90.00
#
_symmetry.space_group_name_H-M   'P 1'
#
loop_
_entity.id
_entity.type
_entity.pdbx_description
1 polymer ?
#
loop_
_entity_poly.entity_id
_entity_poly.type
_entity_poly.pdbx_seq_one_letter_code
_entity_poly.pdbx_strand_id
1 'polypeptide(L)'
;MPEKTRVYIAIDLKSFYASVELADRKYDPLSTNLVVADDSRTEKTICLAVSPSLKAYGISGRARLFEVIQRVKEVNAERFRKARAMGLLPKDEKGRYHFASSSFSAEALAEDPSLELAYIVAPPRMKLYEKISTHIFSIYLKYVSSEDIHVYSIDECFIDVTGYLKTYGLTPHELAIMMIREVLHDTGITATAGIGTNLYLAKIAMDIVAKHVKPDRDGVRIAELNEQSYREQLWCHVPITDFWRVGAGIARRLEALNCHTMGDVARLSTANEDLLYAALGINAELLIDHAWGWEPTEIQTIHAYQPETTSLSSGQVLAEPYDAEKTRIIVREMTELLVLDLVRKGLVTRQVTLTLSYDRASLTEKIHGRTLRESVFLVSRTGRPYAGKVKLDYYGRPAPEHAHGTGNLDRWTSSTRRIMETMMALYDRITDPDLLVRRINVVACNLIPEKEIPEEGPVQLDFFTDYGALQEKQAAETAADEKEKKLQRAALRLQERFGKNAVLKGTNLQQGATTIQRNTQIGGHRSGEEKPGKR
;
A
#
# COMPACT_ATOMS: atom_id res chain seq x y z
N MET A 1 -17.80 -25.17 29.61
CA MET A 1 -17.53 -23.84 30.23
C MET A 1 -18.32 -22.83 29.44
N PRO A 2 -18.97 -21.81 30.05
CA PRO A 2 -19.63 -20.78 29.25
C PRO A 2 -18.57 -20.15 28.32
N GLU A 3 -18.89 -20.03 27.04
CA GLU A 3 -18.02 -19.39 26.05
C GLU A 3 -17.63 -18.01 26.57
N LYS A 4 -16.32 -17.78 26.70
CA LYS A 4 -15.80 -16.47 27.09
C LYS A 4 -16.12 -15.51 25.96
N THR A 5 -17.04 -14.56 26.18
CA THR A 5 -17.33 -13.52 25.20
C THR A 5 -16.04 -12.77 24.90
N ARG A 6 -15.54 -12.92 23.66
CA ARG A 6 -14.33 -12.24 23.19
C ARG A 6 -14.62 -10.77 22.94
N VAL A 7 -13.60 -9.94 23.14
CA VAL A 7 -13.66 -8.51 22.85
C VAL A 7 -12.36 -8.08 22.19
N TYR A 8 -12.49 -7.54 20.99
CA TYR A 8 -11.40 -7.00 20.20
C TYR A 8 -11.57 -5.49 20.05
N ILE A 9 -10.44 -4.78 20.02
CA ILE A 9 -10.38 -3.35 19.67
C ILE A 9 -9.55 -3.22 18.41
N ALA A 10 -10.12 -2.61 17.37
CA ALA A 10 -9.38 -2.10 16.22
C ALA A 10 -9.09 -0.61 16.48
N ILE A 11 -7.85 -0.16 16.28
CA ILE A 11 -7.45 1.25 16.42
C ILE A 11 -6.79 1.71 15.13
N ASP A 12 -7.24 2.84 14.58
CA ASP A 12 -6.70 3.51 13.39
C ASP A 12 -6.35 4.98 13.69
N LEU A 13 -5.10 5.37 13.45
CA LEU A 13 -4.60 6.72 13.72
C LEU A 13 -5.14 7.71 12.68
N LYS A 14 -5.72 8.81 13.17
CA LYS A 14 -6.46 9.73 12.30
C LYS A 14 -5.53 10.43 11.31
N SER A 15 -5.71 10.17 10.01
CA SER A 15 -4.92 10.81 8.93
C SER A 15 -3.40 10.74 9.21
N PHE A 16 -2.92 9.57 9.61
CA PHE A 16 -1.62 9.39 10.27
C PHE A 16 -0.47 10.24 9.75
N TYR A 17 -0.10 10.14 8.46
CA TYR A 17 1.04 10.92 7.95
C TYR A 17 0.83 12.44 8.06
N ALA A 18 -0.38 12.94 7.78
CA ALA A 18 -0.66 14.37 7.94
C ALA A 18 -0.58 14.80 9.40
N SER A 19 -1.08 13.96 10.32
CA SER A 19 -1.04 14.22 11.76
C SER A 19 0.38 14.20 12.32
N VAL A 20 1.24 13.27 11.86
CA VAL A 20 2.68 13.27 12.20
C VAL A 20 3.35 14.55 11.70
N GLU A 21 3.10 14.94 10.46
CA GLU A 21 3.68 16.17 9.90
C GLU A 21 3.22 17.43 10.67
N LEU A 22 1.95 17.50 11.08
CA LEU A 22 1.42 18.62 11.87
C LEU A 22 1.98 18.66 13.28
N ALA A 23 1.96 17.54 14.00
CA ALA A 23 2.45 17.44 15.37
C ALA A 23 3.96 17.75 15.46
N ASP A 24 4.76 17.26 14.51
CA ASP A 24 6.20 17.57 14.42
C ASP A 24 6.46 19.07 14.18
N ARG A 25 5.60 19.74 13.41
CA ARG A 25 5.63 21.19 13.16
C ARG A 25 4.96 22.04 14.25
N LYS A 26 4.50 21.42 15.34
CA LYS A 26 3.80 22.10 16.45
C LYS A 26 2.50 22.80 16.02
N TYR A 27 1.84 22.23 15.01
CA TYR A 27 0.47 22.57 14.65
C TYR A 27 -0.49 21.51 15.19
N ASP A 28 -1.74 21.89 15.44
CA ASP A 28 -2.78 20.95 15.83
C ASP A 28 -3.26 20.14 14.60
N PRO A 29 -3.14 18.78 14.65
CA PRO A 29 -3.56 17.89 13.58
C PRO A 29 -5.03 17.98 13.17
N LEU A 30 -5.93 18.39 14.06
CA LEU A 30 -7.38 18.40 13.80
C LEU A 30 -7.84 19.66 13.09
N SER A 31 -7.18 20.77 13.34
CA SER A 31 -7.55 22.11 12.90
C SER A 31 -6.76 22.61 11.69
N THR A 32 -5.57 22.08 11.44
CA THR A 32 -4.66 22.64 10.43
C THR A 32 -4.77 21.97 9.07
N ASN A 33 -4.97 22.75 8.01
CA ASN A 33 -5.07 22.30 6.63
C ASN A 33 -3.69 21.93 6.08
N LEU A 34 -3.46 20.63 5.84
CA LEU A 34 -2.21 20.11 5.31
C LEU A 34 -2.44 18.92 4.38
N VAL A 35 -1.59 18.81 3.37
CA VAL A 35 -1.48 17.65 2.49
C VAL A 35 -0.06 17.11 2.48
N VAL A 36 0.09 15.79 2.52
CA VAL A 36 1.40 15.12 2.41
C VAL A 36 1.61 14.72 0.95
N ALA A 37 2.47 15.43 0.25
CA ALA A 37 2.74 15.21 -1.18
C ALA A 37 4.15 15.71 -1.54
N ASP A 38 4.76 15.09 -2.57
CA ASP A 38 6.02 15.58 -3.16
C ASP A 38 5.71 16.50 -4.35
N ASP A 39 5.59 17.80 -4.06
CA ASP A 39 5.27 18.87 -5.03
C ASP A 39 6.41 19.14 -6.03
N SER A 40 7.66 18.80 -5.67
CA SER A 40 8.82 18.93 -6.57
C SER A 40 8.74 18.05 -7.82
N ARG A 41 7.81 17.08 -7.87
CA ARG A 41 7.56 16.23 -9.03
C ARG A 41 6.61 16.93 -10.00
N THR A 42 5.31 16.66 -9.84
CA THR A 42 4.23 17.22 -10.66
C THR A 42 2.98 17.26 -9.80
N GLU A 43 2.01 18.11 -10.13
CA GLU A 43 0.69 18.11 -9.48
C GLU A 43 -0.08 16.78 -9.67
N LYS A 44 0.37 15.90 -10.56
CA LYS A 44 -0.17 14.53 -10.73
C LYS A 44 0.33 13.56 -9.66
N THR A 45 1.16 14.01 -8.72
CA THR A 45 1.63 13.20 -7.59
C THR A 45 0.46 12.77 -6.70
N ILE A 46 0.63 11.64 -6.02
CA ILE A 46 -0.35 11.13 -5.05
C ILE A 46 -0.16 11.91 -3.75
N CYS A 47 -1.26 12.37 -3.16
CA CYS A 47 -1.28 12.81 -1.78
C CYS A 47 -1.32 11.57 -0.90
N LEU A 48 -0.28 11.35 -0.09
CA LEU A 48 -0.21 10.21 0.82
C LEU A 48 -1.20 10.35 1.97
N ALA A 49 -1.45 11.58 2.42
CA ALA A 49 -2.45 11.89 3.42
C ALA A 49 -2.97 13.32 3.22
N VAL A 50 -4.18 13.54 3.70
CA VAL A 50 -4.86 14.84 3.76
C VAL A 50 -5.33 15.03 5.19
N SER A 51 -5.09 16.20 5.79
CA SER A 51 -5.47 16.48 7.17
C SER A 51 -7.00 16.40 7.35
N PRO A 52 -7.50 16.09 8.56
CA PRO A 52 -8.93 16.02 8.86
C PRO A 52 -9.70 17.29 8.48
N SER A 53 -9.17 18.47 8.80
CA SER A 53 -9.76 19.77 8.45
C SER A 53 -9.86 19.97 6.94
N LEU A 54 -8.82 19.60 6.19
CA LEU A 54 -8.84 19.76 4.73
C LEU A 54 -9.79 18.76 4.05
N LYS A 55 -9.95 17.55 4.61
CA LYS A 55 -10.96 16.57 4.17
C LYS A 55 -12.40 17.09 4.33
N ALA A 56 -12.67 17.96 5.31
CA ALA A 56 -13.99 18.52 5.55
C ALA A 56 -14.53 19.33 4.35
N TYR A 57 -13.66 19.79 3.45
CA TYR A 57 -14.04 20.45 2.20
C TYR A 57 -14.40 19.49 1.05
N GLY A 58 -14.51 18.18 1.31
CA GLY A 58 -14.84 17.15 0.33
C GLY A 58 -13.63 16.60 -0.44
N ILE A 59 -12.41 16.83 0.07
CA ILE A 59 -11.19 16.31 -0.53
C ILE A 59 -10.98 14.85 -0.11
N SER A 60 -10.81 13.97 -1.09
CA SER A 60 -10.53 12.55 -0.84
C SER A 60 -9.19 12.35 -0.11
N GLY A 61 -9.16 11.39 0.82
CA GLY A 61 -7.92 11.02 1.52
C GLY A 61 -6.84 10.40 0.64
N ARG A 62 -7.18 9.99 -0.60
CA ARG A 62 -6.25 9.45 -1.60
C ARG A 62 -6.26 10.27 -2.91
N ALA A 63 -6.50 11.58 -2.78
CA ALA A 63 -6.51 12.50 -3.91
C ALA A 63 -5.13 12.64 -4.58
N ARG A 64 -5.12 13.15 -5.80
CA ARG A 64 -3.94 13.71 -6.48
C ARG A 64 -3.81 15.19 -6.11
N LEU A 65 -2.58 15.72 -6.12
CA LEU A 65 -2.36 17.12 -5.72
C LEU A 65 -3.14 18.12 -6.58
N PHE A 66 -3.30 17.86 -7.88
CA PHE A 66 -4.14 18.72 -8.74
C PHE A 66 -5.62 18.72 -8.34
N GLU A 67 -6.15 17.62 -7.80
CA GLU A 67 -7.55 17.55 -7.33
C GLU A 67 -7.72 18.39 -6.07
N VAL A 68 -6.72 18.37 -5.18
CA VAL A 68 -6.66 19.26 -4.00
C VAL A 68 -6.62 20.72 -4.42
N ILE A 69 -5.73 21.08 -5.35
CA ILE A 69 -5.60 22.45 -5.89
C ILE A 69 -6.93 22.91 -6.50
N GLN A 70 -7.56 22.08 -7.33
CA GLN A 70 -8.83 22.41 -7.96
C GLN A 70 -9.93 22.61 -6.92
N ARG A 71 -10.05 21.69 -5.95
CA ARG A 71 -11.10 21.79 -4.93
C ARG A 71 -10.92 23.01 -4.03
N VAL A 72 -9.68 23.34 -3.65
CA VAL A 72 -9.38 24.55 -2.87
C VAL A 72 -9.74 25.82 -3.64
N LYS A 73 -9.47 25.87 -4.96
CA LYS A 73 -9.89 27.00 -5.82
C LYS A 73 -11.42 27.17 -5.83
N GLU A 74 -12.18 26.08 -5.93
CA GLU A 74 -13.65 26.10 -5.89
C GLU A 74 -14.15 26.63 -4.55
N VAL A 75 -13.61 26.14 -3.44
CA VAL A 75 -13.94 26.60 -2.08
C VAL A 75 -13.60 28.07 -1.91
N ASN A 76 -12.45 28.52 -2.39
CA ASN A 76 -12.09 29.94 -2.34
C ASN A 76 -13.03 30.80 -3.20
N ALA A 77 -13.48 30.32 -4.36
CA ALA A 77 -14.48 31.05 -5.15
C ALA A 77 -15.84 31.18 -4.43
N GLU A 78 -16.26 30.16 -3.68
CA GLU A 78 -17.45 30.21 -2.82
C GLU A 78 -17.27 31.18 -1.65
N ARG A 79 -16.14 31.08 -0.93
CA ARG A 79 -15.79 31.98 0.18
C ARG A 79 -15.73 33.44 -0.28
N PHE A 80 -15.10 33.72 -1.41
CA PHE A 80 -14.99 35.05 -1.98
C PHE A 80 -16.37 35.65 -2.29
N ARG A 81 -17.28 34.86 -2.90
CA ARG A 81 -18.66 35.31 -3.16
C ARG A 81 -19.41 35.65 -1.87
N LYS A 82 -19.29 34.80 -0.84
CA LYS A 82 -19.92 35.00 0.47
C LYS A 82 -19.38 36.23 1.19
N ALA A 83 -18.06 36.38 1.27
CA ALA A 83 -17.40 37.52 1.91
C ALA A 83 -17.70 38.83 1.19
N ARG A 84 -17.77 38.82 -0.15
CA ARG A 84 -18.18 39.98 -0.96
C ARG A 84 -19.61 40.39 -0.66
N ALA A 85 -20.54 39.44 -0.59
CA ALA A 85 -21.95 39.71 -0.26
C ALA A 85 -22.10 40.30 1.15
N MET A 86 -21.22 39.93 2.07
CA MET A 86 -21.19 40.46 3.45
C MET A 86 -20.42 41.79 3.58
N GLY A 87 -19.82 42.31 2.50
CA GLY A 87 -19.04 43.55 2.53
C GLY A 87 -17.72 43.46 3.30
N LEU A 88 -17.21 42.24 3.56
CA LEU A 88 -16.03 41.99 4.40
C LEU A 88 -14.70 42.05 3.61
N LEU A 89 -14.75 42.08 2.28
CA LEU A 89 -13.54 42.04 1.46
C LEU A 89 -12.93 43.44 1.27
N PRO A 90 -11.61 43.60 1.48
CA PRO A 90 -10.90 44.83 1.12
C PRO A 90 -10.83 45.02 -0.41
N LYS A 91 -10.60 46.26 -0.83
CA LYS A 91 -10.35 46.64 -2.22
C LYS A 91 -8.88 47.02 -2.40
N ASP A 92 -8.28 46.58 -3.51
CA ASP A 92 -6.95 47.01 -3.91
C ASP A 92 -6.94 48.49 -4.37
N GLU A 93 -5.76 49.05 -4.62
CA GLU A 93 -5.57 50.41 -5.15
C GLU A 93 -6.29 50.65 -6.49
N LYS A 94 -6.69 49.59 -7.19
CA LYS A 94 -7.41 49.60 -8.47
C LYS A 94 -8.92 49.32 -8.30
N GLY A 95 -9.42 49.28 -7.06
CA GLY A 95 -10.83 49.08 -6.73
C GLY A 95 -11.34 47.63 -6.83
N ARG A 96 -10.45 46.63 -7.00
CA ARG A 96 -10.80 45.20 -7.11
C ARG A 96 -10.77 44.54 -5.74
N TYR A 97 -11.80 43.74 -5.47
CA TYR A 97 -11.87 42.96 -4.23
C TYR A 97 -10.81 41.85 -4.19
N HIS A 98 -10.17 41.67 -3.04
CA HIS A 98 -9.26 40.56 -2.76
C HIS A 98 -9.46 40.04 -1.33
N PHE A 99 -8.94 38.85 -1.00
CA PHE A 99 -8.94 38.36 0.38
C PHE A 99 -8.02 39.22 1.26
N ALA A 100 -8.35 39.35 2.54
CA ALA A 100 -7.56 40.16 3.48
C ALA A 100 -6.19 39.52 3.75
N SER A 101 -6.18 38.22 3.96
CA SER A 101 -4.98 37.39 4.06
C SER A 101 -5.33 35.93 3.80
N SER A 102 -4.38 35.01 4.01
CA SER A 102 -4.60 33.57 3.88
C SER A 102 -4.38 32.89 5.23
N SER A 103 -5.11 31.80 5.47
CA SER A 103 -4.96 30.99 6.69
C SER A 103 -5.07 29.51 6.37
N PHE A 104 -4.29 28.71 7.11
CA PHE A 104 -4.38 27.26 7.11
C PHE A 104 -5.10 26.70 8.33
N SER A 105 -5.53 27.52 9.30
CA SER A 105 -6.32 27.08 10.46
C SER A 105 -7.81 27.07 10.10
N ALA A 106 -8.47 25.95 10.39
CA ALA A 106 -9.90 25.79 10.17
C ALA A 106 -10.74 26.75 11.02
N GLU A 107 -10.32 27.02 12.26
CA GLU A 107 -11.00 27.94 13.19
C GLU A 107 -10.95 29.36 12.66
N ALA A 108 -9.75 29.84 12.30
CA ALA A 108 -9.58 31.18 11.73
C ALA A 108 -10.41 31.35 10.45
N LEU A 109 -10.46 30.32 9.59
CA LEU A 109 -11.26 30.34 8.37
C LEU A 109 -12.77 30.28 8.62
N ALA A 110 -13.20 29.70 9.76
CA ALA A 110 -14.60 29.65 10.16
C ALA A 110 -15.05 30.99 10.78
N GLU A 111 -14.18 31.62 11.57
CA GLU A 111 -14.41 32.92 12.21
C GLU A 111 -14.41 34.08 11.20
N ASP A 112 -13.48 34.06 10.24
CA ASP A 112 -13.32 35.13 9.25
C ASP A 112 -13.52 34.64 7.80
N PRO A 113 -14.68 34.95 7.19
CA PRO A 113 -14.96 34.64 5.78
C PRO A 113 -14.06 35.38 4.79
N SER A 114 -13.40 36.48 5.20
CA SER A 114 -12.51 37.29 4.34
C SER A 114 -11.11 36.69 4.17
N LEU A 115 -10.83 35.58 4.85
CA LEU A 115 -9.60 34.82 4.71
C LEU A 115 -9.67 33.80 3.57
N GLU A 116 -8.61 33.76 2.77
CA GLU A 116 -8.37 32.73 1.77
C GLU A 116 -8.00 31.40 2.44
N LEU A 117 -8.64 30.30 2.03
CA LEU A 117 -8.22 28.95 2.40
C LEU A 117 -6.86 28.66 1.77
N ALA A 118 -5.84 28.57 2.62
CA ALA A 118 -4.53 28.04 2.30
C ALA A 118 -4.32 26.68 2.98
N TYR A 119 -3.31 25.95 2.51
CA TYR A 119 -2.91 24.66 3.09
C TYR A 119 -1.40 24.46 2.96
N ILE A 120 -0.85 23.66 3.87
CA ILE A 120 0.58 23.31 3.86
C ILE A 120 0.78 22.08 2.96
N VAL A 121 1.80 22.10 2.11
CA VAL A 121 2.27 20.90 1.40
C VAL A 121 3.52 20.38 2.11
N ALA A 122 3.41 19.21 2.74
CA ALA A 122 4.53 18.56 3.42
C ALA A 122 5.11 17.43 2.56
N PRO A 123 6.43 17.41 2.30
CA PRO A 123 7.05 16.29 1.63
C PRO A 123 7.01 15.04 2.52
N PRO A 124 6.79 13.84 1.96
CA PRO A 124 6.80 12.59 2.74
C PRO A 124 8.12 12.36 3.49
N ARG A 125 8.06 11.95 4.76
CA ARG A 125 9.19 11.56 5.61
C ARG A 125 8.98 10.16 6.18
N MET A 126 9.11 9.14 5.34
CA MET A 126 8.73 7.77 5.70
C MET A 126 9.44 7.21 6.94
N LYS A 127 10.72 7.54 7.17
CA LYS A 127 11.44 7.11 8.39
C LYS A 127 10.85 7.72 9.66
N LEU A 128 10.39 8.97 9.59
CA LEU A 128 9.71 9.62 10.71
C LEU A 128 8.40 8.90 11.01
N TYR A 129 7.63 8.54 9.97
CA TYR A 129 6.37 7.81 10.15
C TYR A 129 6.59 6.44 10.80
N GLU A 130 7.60 5.68 10.35
CA GLU A 130 7.97 4.40 10.98
C GLU A 130 8.38 4.58 12.45
N LYS A 131 9.16 5.63 12.77
CA LYS A 131 9.58 5.94 14.14
C LYS A 131 8.39 6.27 15.04
N ILE A 132 7.47 7.12 14.58
CA ILE A 132 6.29 7.50 15.35
C ILE A 132 5.33 6.31 15.51
N SER A 133 5.11 5.52 14.46
CA SER A 133 4.34 4.28 14.57
C SER A 133 4.93 3.34 15.61
N THR A 134 6.23 3.05 15.56
CA THR A 134 6.91 2.18 16.54
C THR A 134 6.75 2.72 17.96
N HIS A 135 6.84 4.04 18.14
CA HIS A 135 6.61 4.67 19.44
C HIS A 135 5.16 4.50 19.92
N ILE A 136 4.17 4.69 19.06
CA ILE A 136 2.76 4.47 19.39
C ILE A 136 2.50 3.00 19.78
N PHE A 137 3.05 2.05 19.02
CA PHE A 137 2.96 0.64 19.39
C PHE A 137 3.61 0.34 20.74
N SER A 138 4.73 1.01 21.07
CA SER A 138 5.35 0.89 22.39
C SER A 138 4.46 1.39 23.54
N ILE A 139 3.55 2.35 23.26
CA ILE A 139 2.54 2.79 24.21
C ILE A 139 1.51 1.70 24.45
N TYR A 140 0.99 1.06 23.39
CA TYR A 140 0.04 -0.05 23.54
C TYR A 140 0.62 -1.23 24.33
N LEU A 141 1.92 -1.50 24.13
CA LEU A 141 2.65 -2.54 24.88
C LEU A 141 2.78 -2.27 26.39
N LYS A 142 2.48 -1.04 26.86
CA LYS A 142 2.35 -0.76 28.30
C LYS A 142 1.08 -1.40 28.91
N TYR A 143 0.07 -1.67 28.08
CA TYR A 143 -1.26 -2.13 28.51
C TYR A 143 -1.57 -3.58 28.11
N VAL A 144 -1.07 -4.03 26.96
CA VAL A 144 -1.40 -5.33 26.38
C VAL A 144 -0.15 -6.04 25.89
N SER A 145 -0.09 -7.37 26.05
CA SER A 145 1.02 -8.19 25.55
C SER A 145 1.12 -8.13 24.03
N SER A 146 2.34 -8.24 23.49
CA SER A 146 2.56 -8.35 22.04
C SER A 146 1.88 -9.57 21.41
N GLU A 147 1.60 -10.62 22.19
CA GLU A 147 0.90 -11.82 21.72
C GLU A 147 -0.57 -11.54 21.37
N ASP A 148 -1.16 -10.52 21.99
CA ASP A 148 -2.56 -10.12 21.84
C ASP A 148 -2.73 -8.89 20.93
N ILE A 149 -1.65 -8.42 20.28
CA ILE A 149 -1.68 -7.32 19.33
C ILE A 149 -1.30 -7.82 17.94
N HIS A 150 -2.16 -7.56 16.96
CA HIS A 150 -1.85 -7.74 15.55
C HIS A 150 -1.68 -6.39 14.85
N VAL A 151 -0.46 -6.09 14.40
CA VAL A 151 -0.16 -4.90 13.59
C VAL A 151 -0.68 -5.10 12.18
N TYR A 152 -1.75 -4.38 11.82
CA TYR A 152 -2.38 -4.50 10.50
C TYR A 152 -1.74 -3.57 9.47
N SER A 153 -1.36 -2.36 9.88
CA SER A 153 -0.60 -1.39 9.08
C SER A 153 0.29 -0.51 9.97
N ILE A 154 0.93 0.50 9.39
CA ILE A 154 1.75 1.48 10.13
C ILE A 154 0.92 2.30 11.13
N ASP A 155 -0.37 2.46 10.87
CA ASP A 155 -1.32 3.27 11.62
C ASP A 155 -2.51 2.50 12.19
N GLU A 156 -2.58 1.20 11.93
CA GLU A 156 -3.73 0.37 12.30
C GLU A 156 -3.33 -0.92 13.01
N CYS A 157 -4.07 -1.29 14.06
CA CYS A 157 -3.89 -2.55 14.76
C CYS A 157 -5.18 -3.14 15.31
N PHE A 158 -5.13 -4.45 15.56
CA PHE A 158 -6.13 -5.19 16.33
C PHE A 158 -5.54 -5.61 17.67
N ILE A 159 -6.35 -5.56 18.72
CA ILE A 159 -5.96 -5.88 20.08
C ILE A 159 -7.03 -6.79 20.69
N ASP A 160 -6.66 -7.99 21.15
CA ASP A 160 -7.53 -8.83 21.98
C ASP A 160 -7.46 -8.33 23.43
N VAL A 161 -8.51 -7.65 23.87
CA VAL A 161 -8.57 -7.10 25.23
C VAL A 161 -9.30 -8.03 26.21
N THR A 162 -9.79 -9.18 25.75
CA THR A 162 -10.68 -10.06 26.52
C THR A 162 -10.10 -10.43 27.90
N GLY A 163 -8.79 -10.69 27.99
CA GLY A 163 -8.11 -11.01 29.25
C GLY A 163 -7.86 -9.80 30.17
N TYR A 164 -7.83 -8.60 29.60
CA TYR A 164 -7.35 -7.38 30.24
C TYR A 164 -8.47 -6.58 30.92
N LEU A 165 -9.70 -6.68 30.41
CA LEU A 165 -10.85 -5.96 30.97
C LEU A 165 -11.05 -6.23 32.47
N LYS A 166 -10.96 -7.51 32.87
CA LYS A 166 -11.09 -7.91 34.28
C LYS A 166 -9.90 -7.45 35.13
N THR A 167 -8.69 -7.46 34.56
CA THR A 167 -7.46 -7.04 35.24
C THR A 167 -7.49 -5.54 35.55
N TYR A 168 -7.95 -4.72 34.61
CA TYR A 168 -8.06 -3.28 34.78
C TYR A 168 -9.35 -2.84 35.48
N GLY A 169 -10.38 -3.70 35.52
CA GLY A 169 -11.70 -3.33 36.04
C GLY A 169 -12.42 -2.29 35.18
N LEU A 170 -12.14 -2.29 33.87
CA LEU A 170 -12.63 -1.32 32.90
C LEU A 170 -13.53 -1.98 31.86
N THR A 171 -14.45 -1.19 31.33
CA THR A 171 -15.18 -1.54 30.11
C THR A 171 -14.25 -1.48 28.88
N PRO A 172 -14.60 -2.16 27.77
CA PRO A 172 -13.83 -2.06 26.52
C PRO A 172 -13.65 -0.61 26.06
N HIS A 173 -14.72 0.19 26.15
CA HIS A 173 -14.71 1.60 25.78
C HIS A 173 -13.73 2.43 26.62
N GLU A 174 -13.73 2.23 27.95
CA GLU A 174 -12.81 2.93 28.85
C GLU A 174 -11.35 2.56 28.59
N LEU A 175 -11.06 1.27 28.35
CA LEU A 175 -9.71 0.82 28.03
C LEU A 175 -9.24 1.37 26.67
N ALA A 176 -10.11 1.40 25.66
CA ALA A 176 -9.83 2.01 24.36
C ALA A 176 -9.49 3.51 24.52
N ILE A 177 -10.32 4.27 25.23
CA ILE A 177 -10.10 5.70 25.49
C ILE A 177 -8.79 5.91 26.24
N MET A 178 -8.48 5.08 27.23
CA MET A 178 -7.25 5.17 28.00
C MET A 178 -6.02 5.06 27.11
N MET A 179 -5.96 4.04 26.25
CA MET A 179 -4.84 3.85 25.32
C MET A 179 -4.74 4.99 24.30
N ILE A 180 -5.87 5.46 23.75
CA ILE A 180 -5.88 6.54 22.74
C ILE A 180 -5.47 7.87 23.36
N ARG A 181 -5.91 8.18 24.59
CA ARG A 181 -5.53 9.42 25.27
C ARG A 181 -4.06 9.46 25.66
N GLU A 182 -3.46 8.33 26.03
CA GLU A 182 -2.01 8.24 26.25
C GLU A 182 -1.26 8.52 24.93
N VAL A 183 -1.71 7.95 23.80
CA VAL A 183 -1.13 8.25 22.48
C VAL A 183 -1.28 9.73 22.12
N LEU A 184 -2.45 10.33 22.36
CA LEU A 184 -2.70 11.74 22.10
C LEU A 184 -1.81 12.64 22.96
N HIS A 185 -1.66 12.32 24.25
CA HIS A 185 -0.81 13.06 25.17
C HIS A 185 0.66 13.02 24.75
N ASP A 186 1.18 11.84 24.41
CA ASP A 186 2.60 11.65 24.10
C ASP A 186 2.97 12.14 22.69
N THR A 187 2.05 12.01 21.73
CA THR A 187 2.37 12.26 20.30
C THR A 187 1.60 13.41 19.66
N GLY A 188 0.52 13.90 20.29
CA GLY A 188 -0.40 14.85 19.68
C GLY A 188 -1.33 14.23 18.61
N ILE A 189 -1.29 12.91 18.42
CA ILE A 189 -2.07 12.21 17.39
C ILE A 189 -3.29 11.53 18.04
N THR A 190 -4.47 11.81 17.51
CA THR A 190 -5.71 11.12 17.93
C THR A 190 -6.01 9.91 17.04
N ALA A 191 -6.92 9.05 17.49
CA ALA A 191 -7.29 7.82 16.82
C ALA A 191 -8.80 7.62 16.76
N THR A 192 -9.23 6.72 15.88
CA THR A 192 -10.57 6.15 15.86
C THR A 192 -10.47 4.69 16.28
N ALA A 193 -11.42 4.20 17.06
CA ALA A 193 -11.46 2.80 17.45
C ALA A 193 -12.81 2.15 17.17
N GLY A 194 -12.78 0.86 16.91
CA GLY A 194 -13.95 0.01 16.83
C GLY A 194 -13.82 -1.14 17.80
N ILE A 195 -14.90 -1.45 18.51
CA ILE A 195 -14.95 -2.54 19.47
C ILE A 195 -15.89 -3.61 18.92
N GLY A 196 -15.45 -4.86 18.94
CA GLY A 196 -16.21 -5.98 18.37
C GLY A 196 -16.08 -7.25 19.17
N THR A 197 -17.08 -8.14 19.03
CA THR A 197 -17.01 -9.51 19.55
C THR A 197 -16.05 -10.40 18.74
N ASN A 198 -15.69 -9.96 17.53
CA ASN A 198 -14.68 -10.58 16.66
C ASN A 198 -13.91 -9.50 15.86
N LEU A 199 -12.85 -9.92 15.15
CA LEU A 199 -11.98 -9.00 14.39
C LEU A 199 -12.74 -8.25 13.29
N TYR A 200 -13.64 -8.91 12.58
CA TYR A 200 -14.46 -8.29 11.54
C TYR A 200 -15.33 -7.18 12.11
N LEU A 201 -16.07 -7.46 13.19
CA LEU A 201 -16.95 -6.47 13.80
C LEU A 201 -16.19 -5.29 14.40
N ALA A 202 -15.02 -5.52 15.01
CA ALA A 202 -14.16 -4.44 15.48
C ALA A 202 -13.73 -3.54 14.31
N LYS A 203 -13.32 -4.15 13.19
CA LYS A 203 -12.92 -3.42 11.98
C LYS A 203 -14.09 -2.61 11.39
N ILE A 204 -15.28 -3.21 11.26
CA ILE A 204 -16.47 -2.55 10.71
C ILE A 204 -17.00 -1.45 11.63
N ALA A 205 -16.96 -1.66 12.94
CA ALA A 205 -17.31 -0.64 13.91
C ALA A 205 -16.42 0.60 13.71
N MET A 206 -15.12 0.40 13.53
CA MET A 206 -14.16 1.48 13.27
C MET A 206 -14.35 2.14 11.89
N ASP A 207 -14.47 1.33 10.83
CA ASP A 207 -14.46 1.81 9.45
C ASP A 207 -15.78 2.45 9.01
N ILE A 208 -16.93 2.02 9.55
CA ILE A 208 -18.25 2.47 9.11
C ILE A 208 -18.91 3.28 10.22
N VAL A 209 -19.14 2.66 11.38
CA VAL A 209 -19.99 3.26 12.43
C VAL A 209 -19.28 4.45 13.08
N ALA A 210 -18.02 4.29 13.47
CA ALA A 210 -17.27 5.32 14.18
C ALA A 210 -17.08 6.58 13.34
N LYS A 211 -17.08 6.50 12.00
CA LYS A 211 -17.02 7.69 11.12
C LYS A 211 -18.23 8.62 11.25
N HIS A 212 -19.38 8.09 11.65
CA HIS A 212 -20.62 8.84 11.85
C HIS A 212 -20.80 9.33 13.30
N VAL A 213 -19.98 8.83 14.22
CA VAL A 213 -19.97 9.28 15.63
C VAL A 213 -19.34 10.67 15.72
N LYS A 214 -19.99 11.56 16.48
CA LYS A 214 -19.42 12.87 16.78
C LYS A 214 -18.15 12.66 17.61
N PRO A 215 -17.01 13.26 17.20
CA PRO A 215 -15.79 13.16 17.99
C PRO A 215 -16.00 13.77 19.37
N ASP A 216 -15.33 13.21 20.37
CA ASP A 216 -15.24 13.85 21.69
C ASP A 216 -14.34 15.10 21.64
N ARG A 217 -14.14 15.74 22.80
CA ARG A 217 -13.28 16.93 22.92
C ARG A 217 -11.84 16.72 22.44
N ASP A 218 -11.37 15.48 22.47
CA ASP A 218 -10.00 15.06 22.15
C ASP A 218 -9.92 14.50 20.71
N GLY A 219 -11.01 14.63 19.93
CA GLY A 219 -11.11 14.16 18.55
C GLY A 219 -11.35 12.66 18.40
N VAL A 220 -11.52 11.93 19.51
CA VAL A 220 -11.64 10.47 19.55
C VAL A 220 -13.02 10.06 19.07
N ARG A 221 -13.08 9.00 18.27
CA ARG A 221 -14.33 8.37 17.83
C ARG A 221 -14.27 6.88 18.13
N ILE A 222 -15.29 6.37 18.82
CA ILE A 222 -15.40 4.96 19.16
C ILE A 222 -16.79 4.49 18.78
N ALA A 223 -16.88 3.30 18.21
CA ALA A 223 -18.13 2.59 18.01
C ALA A 223 -17.98 1.12 18.39
N GLU A 224 -19.10 0.48 18.67
CA GLU A 224 -19.15 -0.90 19.14
C GLU A 224 -20.16 -1.70 18.32
N LEU A 225 -19.80 -2.92 17.95
CA LEU A 225 -20.67 -3.86 17.26
C LEU A 225 -20.60 -5.25 17.87
N ASN A 226 -21.74 -5.92 17.92
CA ASN A 226 -21.84 -7.36 18.05
C ASN A 226 -22.64 -7.89 16.86
N GLU A 227 -22.81 -9.20 16.77
CA GLU A 227 -23.47 -9.85 15.63
C GLU A 227 -24.90 -9.32 15.44
N GLN A 228 -25.63 -9.10 16.53
CA GLN A 228 -27.00 -8.58 16.46
C GLN A 228 -27.03 -7.12 16.01
N SER A 229 -26.27 -6.25 16.66
CA SER A 229 -26.26 -4.81 16.35
C SER A 229 -25.70 -4.53 14.95
N TYR A 230 -24.77 -5.36 14.47
CA TYR A 230 -24.31 -5.33 13.09
C TYR A 230 -25.45 -5.58 12.09
N ARG A 231 -26.23 -6.65 12.29
CA ARG A 231 -27.34 -7.02 11.39
C ARG A 231 -28.43 -5.94 11.39
N GLU A 232 -28.75 -5.40 12.56
CA GLU A 232 -29.75 -4.34 12.72
C GLU A 232 -29.33 -3.03 12.06
N GLN A 233 -28.05 -2.64 12.18
CA GLN A 233 -27.57 -1.34 11.71
C GLN A 233 -27.06 -1.34 10.27
N LEU A 234 -26.44 -2.44 9.81
CA LEU A 234 -25.59 -2.42 8.62
C LEU A 234 -26.04 -3.33 7.48
N TRP A 235 -27.04 -4.20 7.65
CA TRP A 235 -27.53 -5.03 6.54
C TRP A 235 -28.06 -4.23 5.35
N CYS A 236 -28.57 -3.02 5.58
CA CYS A 236 -29.05 -2.13 4.51
C CYS A 236 -28.01 -1.06 4.10
N HIS A 237 -26.79 -1.12 4.63
CA HIS A 237 -25.76 -0.12 4.36
C HIS A 237 -25.32 -0.15 2.89
N VAL A 238 -25.20 1.05 2.31
CA VAL A 238 -24.65 1.27 0.97
C VAL A 238 -23.66 2.43 1.01
N PRO A 239 -22.57 2.38 0.22
CA PRO A 239 -22.22 1.31 -0.71
C PRO A 239 -21.61 0.08 0.00
N ILE A 240 -21.81 -1.12 -0.57
CA ILE A 240 -21.22 -2.37 -0.04
C ILE A 240 -19.68 -2.37 -0.03
N THR A 241 -19.06 -1.46 -0.80
CA THR A 241 -17.60 -1.28 -0.82
C THR A 241 -17.03 -0.68 0.45
N ASP A 242 -17.87 -0.19 1.36
CA ASP A 242 -17.42 0.28 2.68
C ASP A 242 -17.07 -0.88 3.62
N PHE A 243 -17.59 -2.08 3.35
CA PHE A 243 -17.27 -3.25 4.16
C PHE A 243 -15.88 -3.77 3.85
N TRP A 244 -15.16 -4.13 4.91
CA TRP A 244 -13.87 -4.77 4.82
C TRP A 244 -13.92 -5.99 3.90
N ARG A 245 -12.87 -6.16 3.09
CA ARG A 245 -12.72 -7.17 2.02
C ARG A 245 -13.61 -7.01 0.78
N VAL A 246 -14.54 -6.05 0.72
CA VAL A 246 -15.36 -5.81 -0.48
C VAL A 246 -14.79 -4.67 -1.33
N GLY A 247 -14.00 -5.03 -2.34
CA GLY A 247 -13.53 -4.06 -3.36
C GLY A 247 -14.49 -3.92 -4.54
N ALA A 248 -14.26 -2.93 -5.41
CA ALA A 248 -15.06 -2.68 -6.62
C ALA A 248 -15.17 -3.90 -7.56
N GLY A 249 -14.20 -4.81 -7.54
CA GLY A 249 -14.27 -6.07 -8.28
C GLY A 249 -15.33 -7.02 -7.74
N ILE A 250 -15.38 -7.20 -6.42
CA ILE A 250 -16.37 -8.06 -5.74
C ILE A 250 -17.74 -7.41 -5.82
N ALA A 251 -17.85 -6.10 -5.55
CA ALA A 251 -19.10 -5.36 -5.64
C ALA A 251 -19.77 -5.53 -7.01
N ARG A 252 -19.02 -5.43 -8.13
CA ARG A 252 -19.57 -5.68 -9.49
C ARG A 252 -20.05 -7.11 -9.71
N ARG A 253 -19.41 -8.10 -9.10
CA ARG A 253 -19.83 -9.50 -9.20
C ARG A 253 -21.10 -9.75 -8.40
N LEU A 254 -21.23 -9.14 -7.22
CA LEU A 254 -22.44 -9.18 -6.39
C LEU A 254 -23.60 -8.43 -7.05
N GLU A 255 -23.33 -7.28 -7.65
CA GLU A 255 -24.32 -6.50 -8.41
C GLU A 255 -24.89 -7.31 -9.58
N ALA A 256 -24.07 -8.13 -10.26
CA ALA A 256 -24.54 -9.04 -11.30
C ALA A 256 -25.49 -10.14 -10.78
N LEU A 257 -25.49 -10.40 -9.46
CA LEU A 257 -26.43 -11.28 -8.75
C LEU A 257 -27.60 -10.50 -8.12
N ASN A 258 -27.72 -9.19 -8.38
CA ASN A 258 -28.64 -8.26 -7.73
C ASN A 258 -28.44 -8.13 -6.20
N CYS A 259 -27.23 -8.39 -5.70
CA CYS A 259 -26.86 -8.15 -4.31
C CYS A 259 -26.15 -6.79 -4.19
N HIS A 260 -26.77 -5.84 -3.48
CA HIS A 260 -26.24 -4.49 -3.30
C HIS A 260 -25.83 -4.19 -1.85
N THR A 261 -26.24 -5.03 -0.89
CA THR A 261 -25.94 -4.88 0.54
C THR A 261 -25.48 -6.20 1.17
N MET A 262 -24.93 -6.15 2.39
CA MET A 262 -24.63 -7.36 3.16
C MET A 262 -25.89 -8.15 3.51
N GLY A 263 -27.04 -7.48 3.72
CA GLY A 263 -28.32 -8.16 3.92
C GLY A 263 -28.77 -8.96 2.69
N ASP A 264 -28.49 -8.47 1.47
CA ASP A 264 -28.78 -9.21 0.24
C ASP A 264 -27.89 -10.46 0.13
N VAL A 265 -26.61 -10.36 0.50
CA VAL A 265 -25.69 -11.49 0.52
C VAL A 265 -26.13 -12.53 1.55
N ALA A 266 -26.49 -12.11 2.77
CA ALA A 266 -27.01 -12.99 3.81
C ALA A 266 -28.31 -13.69 3.39
N ARG A 267 -29.21 -12.97 2.70
CA ARG A 267 -30.43 -13.57 2.15
C ARG A 267 -30.09 -14.58 1.06
N LEU A 268 -29.20 -14.24 0.12
CA LEU A 268 -28.83 -15.11 -0.98
C LEU A 268 -28.14 -16.38 -0.48
N SER A 269 -27.29 -16.31 0.55
CA SER A 269 -26.66 -17.50 1.12
C SER A 269 -27.69 -18.50 1.68
N THR A 270 -28.78 -18.03 2.29
CA THR A 270 -29.86 -18.93 2.74
C THR A 270 -30.73 -19.48 1.62
N ALA A 271 -30.83 -18.77 0.49
CA ALA A 271 -31.70 -19.16 -0.62
C ALA A 271 -30.98 -20.04 -1.65
N ASN A 272 -29.74 -19.70 -2.00
CA ASN A 272 -28.92 -20.37 -3.00
C ASN A 272 -27.44 -19.92 -2.88
N GLU A 273 -26.70 -20.53 -1.96
CA GLU A 273 -25.27 -20.24 -1.74
C GLU A 273 -24.39 -20.57 -2.96
N ASP A 274 -24.77 -21.55 -3.79
CA ASP A 274 -23.99 -21.97 -4.96
C ASP A 274 -23.74 -20.81 -5.94
N LEU A 275 -24.67 -19.85 -6.04
CA LEU A 275 -24.49 -18.66 -6.87
C LEU A 275 -23.35 -17.76 -6.35
N LEU A 276 -23.17 -17.66 -5.03
CA LEU A 276 -22.08 -16.90 -4.43
C LEU A 276 -20.74 -17.59 -4.69
N TYR A 277 -20.66 -18.91 -4.51
CA TYR A 277 -19.46 -19.69 -4.83
C TYR A 277 -19.13 -19.65 -6.33
N ALA A 278 -20.13 -19.71 -7.22
CA ALA A 278 -19.92 -19.58 -8.66
C ALA A 278 -19.34 -18.21 -9.04
N ALA A 279 -19.76 -17.13 -8.36
CA ALA A 279 -19.29 -15.78 -8.65
C ALA A 279 -17.94 -15.45 -8.00
N LEU A 280 -17.68 -15.91 -6.77
CA LEU A 280 -16.57 -15.47 -5.93
C LEU A 280 -15.53 -16.57 -5.64
N GLY A 281 -15.82 -17.82 -5.97
CA GLY A 281 -15.01 -18.99 -5.61
C GLY A 281 -14.96 -19.18 -4.09
N ILE A 282 -13.83 -19.66 -3.58
CA ILE A 282 -13.61 -19.90 -2.14
C ILE A 282 -13.78 -18.65 -1.26
N ASN A 283 -13.69 -17.44 -1.84
CA ASN A 283 -13.94 -16.20 -1.09
C ASN A 283 -15.41 -15.98 -0.75
N ALA A 284 -16.34 -16.76 -1.34
CA ALA A 284 -17.76 -16.69 -1.00
C ALA A 284 -18.00 -16.99 0.48
N GLU A 285 -17.37 -18.05 1.01
CA GLU A 285 -17.44 -18.45 2.42
C GLU A 285 -17.22 -17.27 3.37
N LEU A 286 -16.09 -16.57 3.17
CA LEU A 286 -15.68 -15.45 4.00
C LEU A 286 -16.67 -14.28 3.90
N LEU A 287 -17.22 -14.04 2.71
CA LEU A 287 -18.21 -12.98 2.53
C LEU A 287 -19.56 -13.35 3.15
N ILE A 288 -19.95 -14.63 3.09
CA ILE A 288 -21.17 -15.15 3.72
C ILE A 288 -21.06 -15.00 5.24
N ASP A 289 -19.95 -15.44 5.83
CA ASP A 289 -19.69 -15.29 7.27
C ASP A 289 -19.74 -13.82 7.69
N HIS A 290 -19.04 -12.94 6.94
CA HIS A 290 -19.03 -11.50 7.20
C HIS A 290 -20.42 -10.89 7.06
N ALA A 291 -21.26 -11.33 6.12
CA ALA A 291 -22.64 -10.87 5.98
C ALA A 291 -23.51 -11.23 7.20
N TRP A 292 -23.16 -12.28 7.94
CA TRP A 292 -23.78 -12.65 9.22
C TRP A 292 -23.09 -12.04 10.45
N GLY A 293 -22.00 -11.29 10.25
CA GLY A 293 -21.18 -10.70 11.31
C GLY A 293 -20.24 -11.70 11.99
N TRP A 294 -20.00 -12.85 11.37
CA TRP A 294 -19.16 -13.93 11.91
C TRP A 294 -17.73 -13.84 11.40
N GLU A 295 -16.76 -14.00 12.30
CA GLU A 295 -15.34 -14.11 11.99
C GLU A 295 -14.66 -14.96 13.07
N PRO A 296 -14.32 -16.22 12.79
CA PRO A 296 -13.75 -17.12 13.80
C PRO A 296 -12.25 -16.91 14.01
N THR A 297 -11.56 -16.15 13.16
CA THR A 297 -10.09 -15.98 13.25
C THR A 297 -9.71 -15.23 14.52
N GLU A 298 -8.85 -15.85 15.34
CA GLU A 298 -8.26 -15.21 16.53
C GLU A 298 -6.85 -14.67 16.22
N ILE A 299 -6.39 -13.69 17.01
CA ILE A 299 -5.01 -13.14 16.89
C ILE A 299 -3.97 -14.26 17.05
N GLN A 300 -4.20 -15.21 17.97
CA GLN A 300 -3.34 -16.37 18.15
C GLN A 300 -3.22 -17.21 16.86
N THR A 301 -4.32 -17.40 16.12
CA THR A 301 -4.34 -18.10 14.84
C THR A 301 -3.50 -17.36 13.79
N ILE A 302 -3.60 -16.03 13.76
CA ILE A 302 -2.80 -15.19 12.86
C ILE A 302 -1.30 -15.35 13.17
N HIS A 303 -0.92 -15.36 14.44
CA HIS A 303 0.48 -15.52 14.86
C HIS A 303 1.01 -16.94 14.63
N ALA A 304 0.15 -17.96 14.68
CA ALA A 304 0.51 -19.35 14.39
C ALA A 304 0.53 -19.68 12.89
N TYR A 305 -0.08 -18.86 12.03
CA TYR A 305 -0.20 -19.13 10.61
C TYR A 305 1.17 -19.17 9.91
N GLN A 306 1.41 -20.26 9.19
CA GLN A 306 2.57 -20.42 8.33
C GLN A 306 2.10 -20.67 6.90
N PRO A 307 2.44 -19.80 5.94
CA PRO A 307 2.04 -19.99 4.55
C PRO A 307 2.79 -21.19 3.94
N GLU A 308 2.10 -21.97 3.11
CA GLU A 308 2.70 -23.09 2.37
C GLU A 308 3.82 -22.61 1.43
N THR A 309 3.64 -21.44 0.82
CA THR A 309 4.64 -20.82 -0.05
C THR A 309 4.85 -19.36 0.32
N THR A 310 6.10 -18.93 0.28
CA THR A 310 6.46 -17.53 0.47
C THR A 310 7.09 -16.97 -0.81
N SER A 311 6.97 -15.67 -1.00
CA SER A 311 7.62 -14.97 -2.12
C SER A 311 8.23 -13.66 -1.64
N LEU A 312 9.21 -13.19 -2.39
CA LEU A 312 9.83 -11.89 -2.19
C LEU A 312 9.73 -11.12 -3.50
N SER A 313 9.03 -9.98 -3.46
CA SER A 313 8.77 -9.16 -4.64
C SER A 313 9.32 -7.75 -4.47
N SER A 314 9.78 -7.17 -5.56
CA SER A 314 10.15 -5.76 -5.66
C SER A 314 9.46 -5.13 -6.86
N GLY A 315 8.58 -4.17 -6.57
CA GLY A 315 7.84 -3.39 -7.56
C GLY A 315 8.35 -1.96 -7.69
N GLN A 316 8.31 -1.42 -8.90
CA GLN A 316 8.70 -0.05 -9.20
C GLN A 316 7.79 0.57 -10.24
N VAL A 317 7.25 1.75 -9.93
CA VAL A 317 6.64 2.66 -10.92
C VAL A 317 7.68 3.69 -11.31
N LEU A 318 7.98 3.78 -12.61
CA LEU A 318 8.97 4.70 -13.15
C LEU A 318 8.46 6.14 -13.16
N ALA A 319 9.37 7.12 -13.03
CA ALA A 319 9.01 8.54 -13.05
C ALA A 319 8.52 8.97 -14.45
N GLU A 320 9.16 8.44 -15.48
CA GLU A 320 8.85 8.61 -16.90
C GLU A 320 8.80 7.23 -17.59
N PRO A 321 8.15 7.08 -18.75
CA PRO A 321 8.13 5.82 -19.49
C PRO A 321 9.51 5.50 -20.08
N TYR A 322 9.98 4.26 -19.94
CA TYR A 322 11.30 3.82 -20.38
C TYR A 322 11.21 2.94 -21.63
N ASP A 323 12.20 3.04 -22.51
CA ASP A 323 12.40 2.10 -23.62
C ASP A 323 12.92 0.74 -23.13
N ALA A 324 13.02 -0.23 -24.05
CA ALA A 324 13.48 -1.58 -23.73
C ALA A 324 14.95 -1.64 -23.27
N GLU A 325 15.81 -0.70 -23.65
CA GLU A 325 17.22 -0.73 -23.24
C GLU A 325 17.37 -0.26 -21.80
N LYS A 326 16.76 0.89 -21.46
CA LYS A 326 16.75 1.40 -20.09
C LYS A 326 15.99 0.47 -19.14
N THR A 327 14.90 -0.13 -19.61
CA THR A 327 14.14 -1.11 -18.81
C THR A 327 15.00 -2.32 -18.48
N ARG A 328 15.81 -2.82 -19.42
CA ARG A 328 16.76 -3.92 -19.17
C ARG A 328 17.75 -3.60 -18.05
N ILE A 329 18.25 -2.36 -18.00
CA ILE A 329 19.15 -1.89 -16.93
C ILE A 329 18.41 -1.96 -15.59
N ILE A 330 17.18 -1.43 -15.51
CA ILE A 330 16.42 -1.45 -14.25
C ILE A 330 16.07 -2.87 -13.80
N VAL A 331 15.65 -3.75 -14.70
CA VAL A 331 15.35 -5.15 -14.33
C VAL A 331 16.58 -5.82 -13.75
N ARG A 332 17.77 -5.55 -14.32
CA ARG A 332 19.05 -6.02 -13.76
C ARG A 332 19.25 -5.47 -12.34
N GLU A 333 19.17 -4.16 -12.14
CA GLU A 333 19.32 -3.55 -10.82
C GLU A 333 18.35 -4.13 -9.78
N MET A 334 17.07 -4.22 -10.13
CA MET A 334 16.03 -4.75 -9.25
C MET A 334 16.27 -6.22 -8.90
N THR A 335 16.78 -7.01 -9.84
CA THR A 335 17.11 -8.42 -9.62
C THR A 335 18.32 -8.57 -8.71
N GLU A 336 19.34 -7.72 -8.84
CA GLU A 336 20.48 -7.73 -7.92
C GLU A 336 20.07 -7.40 -6.50
N LEU A 337 19.23 -6.38 -6.32
CA LEU A 337 18.69 -6.03 -4.99
C LEU A 337 17.85 -7.16 -4.41
N LEU A 338 17.01 -7.80 -5.23
CA LEU A 338 16.21 -8.96 -4.83
C LEU A 338 17.11 -10.10 -4.33
N VAL A 339 18.21 -10.40 -5.05
CA VAL A 339 19.17 -11.43 -4.66
C VAL A 339 19.89 -11.07 -3.36
N LEU A 340 20.30 -9.81 -3.18
CA LEU A 340 20.90 -9.38 -1.91
C LEU A 340 19.94 -9.53 -0.74
N ASP A 341 18.64 -9.28 -0.94
CA ASP A 341 17.63 -9.50 0.09
C ASP A 341 17.40 -10.99 0.38
N LEU A 342 17.45 -11.87 -0.63
CA LEU A 342 17.43 -13.33 -0.43
C LEU A 342 18.60 -13.78 0.46
N VAL A 343 19.82 -13.32 0.14
CA VAL A 343 21.03 -13.66 0.91
C VAL A 343 20.96 -13.10 2.32
N ARG A 344 20.48 -11.87 2.50
CA ARG A 344 20.29 -11.26 3.82
C ARG A 344 19.34 -12.09 4.69
N LYS A 345 18.27 -12.62 4.10
CA LYS A 345 17.26 -13.45 4.81
C LYS A 345 17.62 -14.93 4.89
N GLY A 346 18.71 -15.38 4.25
CA GLY A 346 19.09 -16.79 4.20
C GLY A 346 18.11 -17.67 3.41
N LEU A 347 17.48 -17.09 2.38
CA LEU A 347 16.47 -17.73 1.55
C LEU A 347 17.04 -18.08 0.17
N VAL A 348 16.51 -19.15 -0.42
CA VAL A 348 16.80 -19.57 -1.80
C VAL A 348 15.51 -19.73 -2.58
N THR A 349 15.62 -19.62 -3.91
CA THR A 349 14.48 -19.78 -4.82
C THR A 349 14.83 -20.72 -5.97
N ARG A 350 13.81 -21.33 -6.56
CA ARG A 350 13.90 -22.08 -7.82
C ARG A 350 13.03 -21.50 -8.93
N GLN A 351 12.37 -20.36 -8.67
CA GLN A 351 11.43 -19.77 -9.63
C GLN A 351 11.42 -18.26 -9.50
N VAL A 352 11.51 -17.57 -10.64
CA VAL A 352 11.40 -16.11 -10.72
C VAL A 352 10.30 -15.69 -11.66
N THR A 353 9.66 -14.58 -11.36
CA THR A 353 8.58 -14.01 -12.18
C THR A 353 8.89 -12.55 -12.49
N LEU A 354 8.62 -12.15 -13.72
CA LEU A 354 8.76 -10.78 -14.21
C LEU A 354 7.42 -10.29 -14.76
N THR A 355 7.00 -9.11 -14.32
CA THR A 355 5.84 -8.42 -14.89
C THR A 355 6.23 -7.01 -15.32
N LEU A 356 5.95 -6.67 -16.59
CA LEU A 356 6.19 -5.36 -17.18
C LEU A 356 4.85 -4.74 -17.57
N SER A 357 4.48 -3.63 -16.95
CA SER A 357 3.30 -2.85 -17.36
C SER A 357 3.73 -1.73 -18.28
N TYR A 358 3.16 -1.70 -19.49
CA TYR A 358 3.45 -0.68 -20.49
C TYR A 358 2.75 0.65 -20.20
N ASP A 359 3.34 1.73 -20.70
CA ASP A 359 2.78 3.07 -20.62
C ASP A 359 1.74 3.29 -21.73
N ARG A 360 0.72 4.09 -21.44
CA ARG A 360 -0.26 4.53 -22.45
C ARG A 360 0.39 5.27 -23.61
N ALA A 361 1.49 5.99 -23.37
CA ALA A 361 2.21 6.75 -24.38
C ALA A 361 2.82 5.85 -25.46
N SER A 362 2.85 4.53 -25.25
CA SER A 362 3.24 3.56 -26.26
C SER A 362 2.26 3.49 -27.43
N LEU A 363 1.00 3.87 -27.24
CA LEU A 363 -0.05 3.79 -28.25
C LEU A 363 -0.61 5.17 -28.60
N THR A 364 -0.92 5.35 -29.88
CA THR A 364 -1.72 6.44 -30.41
C THR A 364 -2.98 5.86 -31.06
N GLU A 365 -4.14 6.41 -30.75
CA GLU A 365 -5.40 5.96 -31.34
C GLU A 365 -5.57 6.64 -32.70
N LYS A 366 -5.69 5.85 -33.77
CA LYS A 366 -5.91 6.36 -35.13
C LYS A 366 -7.39 6.35 -35.51
N ILE A 367 -8.08 5.26 -35.17
CA ILE A 367 -9.52 5.09 -35.45
C ILE A 367 -10.19 4.71 -34.13
N HIS A 368 -11.20 5.50 -33.75
CA HIS A 368 -12.01 5.24 -32.56
C HIS A 368 -13.22 4.37 -32.93
N GLY A 369 -13.24 3.13 -32.42
CA GLY A 369 -14.38 2.22 -32.54
C GLY A 369 -15.38 2.38 -31.40
N ARG A 370 -16.53 1.69 -31.46
CA ARG A 370 -17.49 1.68 -30.33
C ARG A 370 -16.99 0.83 -29.17
N THR A 371 -16.14 -0.15 -29.44
CA THR A 371 -15.47 -0.98 -28.46
C THR A 371 -13.95 -0.95 -28.66
N LEU A 372 -13.17 -1.25 -27.61
CA LEU A 372 -11.70 -1.29 -27.70
C LEU A 372 -11.17 -2.27 -28.77
N ARG A 373 -11.95 -3.30 -29.10
CA ARG A 373 -11.60 -4.28 -30.13
C ARG A 373 -11.79 -3.73 -31.54
N GLU A 374 -12.63 -2.72 -31.70
CA GLU A 374 -12.87 -2.02 -32.97
C GLU A 374 -11.95 -0.82 -33.18
N SER A 375 -11.35 -0.28 -32.11
CA SER A 375 -10.35 0.79 -32.21
C SER A 375 -9.05 0.28 -32.82
N VAL A 376 -8.43 1.09 -33.68
CA VAL A 376 -7.12 0.82 -34.28
C VAL A 376 -6.08 1.69 -33.62
N PHE A 377 -5.10 1.03 -32.97
CA PHE A 377 -3.99 1.67 -32.30
C PHE A 377 -2.71 1.54 -33.12
N LEU A 378 -1.91 2.59 -33.16
CA LEU A 378 -0.56 2.59 -33.70
C LEU A 378 0.46 2.66 -32.56
N VAL A 379 1.58 1.98 -32.70
CA VAL A 379 2.73 2.14 -31.82
C VAL A 379 3.32 3.53 -32.04
N SER A 380 3.40 4.36 -30.99
CA SER A 380 3.86 5.75 -31.08
C SER A 380 5.28 5.88 -31.64
N ARG A 381 6.15 4.90 -31.39
CA ARG A 381 7.55 4.93 -31.80
C ARG A 381 7.76 4.52 -33.26
N THR A 382 7.03 3.51 -33.75
CA THR A 382 7.23 2.93 -35.08
C THR A 382 6.14 3.28 -36.09
N GLY A 383 5.00 3.81 -35.63
CA GLY A 383 3.84 4.11 -36.46
C GLY A 383 3.11 2.87 -37.01
N ARG A 384 3.52 1.66 -36.59
CA ARG A 384 2.93 0.39 -37.05
C ARG A 384 1.64 0.08 -36.30
N PRO A 385 0.66 -0.60 -36.93
CA PRO A 385 -0.52 -1.09 -36.22
C PRO A 385 -0.14 -2.01 -35.06
N TYR A 386 -0.69 -1.73 -33.89
CA TYR A 386 -0.51 -2.57 -32.70
C TYR A 386 -1.52 -3.72 -32.73
N ALA A 387 -1.01 -4.96 -32.74
CA ALA A 387 -1.83 -6.17 -32.77
C ALA A 387 -2.08 -6.78 -31.38
N GLY A 388 -1.48 -6.22 -30.32
CA GLY A 388 -1.62 -6.72 -28.97
C GLY A 388 -2.93 -6.31 -28.29
N LYS A 389 -3.17 -6.87 -27.10
CA LYS A 389 -4.36 -6.57 -26.31
C LYS A 389 -4.23 -5.21 -25.63
N VAL A 390 -5.33 -4.46 -25.62
CA VAL A 390 -5.43 -3.13 -24.98
C VAL A 390 -6.46 -3.22 -23.84
N LYS A 391 -6.11 -2.63 -22.69
CA LYS A 391 -6.98 -2.53 -21.51
C LYS A 391 -7.18 -1.07 -21.13
N LEU A 392 -8.25 -0.78 -20.40
CA LEU A 392 -8.46 0.55 -19.82
C LEU A 392 -7.69 0.69 -18.51
N ASP A 393 -7.07 1.85 -18.33
CA ASP A 393 -6.55 2.28 -17.04
C ASP A 393 -7.68 2.66 -16.08
N TYR A 394 -7.32 3.03 -14.85
CA TYR A 394 -8.28 3.48 -13.82
C TYR A 394 -9.14 4.68 -14.26
N TYR A 395 -8.64 5.51 -15.17
CA TYR A 395 -9.34 6.68 -15.70
C TYR A 395 -10.07 6.39 -17.02
N GLY A 396 -10.21 5.11 -17.40
CA GLY A 396 -10.89 4.71 -18.63
C GLY A 396 -10.08 4.94 -19.91
N ARG A 397 -8.76 5.12 -19.82
CA ARG A 397 -7.90 5.40 -20.99
C ARG A 397 -7.22 4.14 -21.50
N PRO A 398 -7.09 3.95 -22.82
CA PRO A 398 -6.47 2.76 -23.39
C PRO A 398 -4.97 2.70 -23.10
N ALA A 399 -4.48 1.51 -22.72
CA ALA A 399 -3.08 1.20 -22.54
C ALA A 399 -2.80 -0.27 -22.93
N PRO A 400 -1.59 -0.61 -23.40
CA PRO A 400 -1.25 -2.01 -23.71
C PRO A 400 -1.39 -2.92 -22.48
N GLU A 401 -1.79 -4.16 -22.69
CA GLU A 401 -1.78 -5.19 -21.66
C GLU A 401 -0.35 -5.48 -21.19
N HIS A 402 -0.19 -5.74 -19.89
CA HIS A 402 1.12 -6.03 -19.31
C HIS A 402 1.72 -7.33 -19.86
N ALA A 403 3.04 -7.38 -19.98
CA ALA A 403 3.77 -8.62 -20.19
C ALA A 403 4.03 -9.30 -18.85
N HIS A 404 3.86 -10.62 -18.80
CA HIS A 404 4.09 -11.43 -17.62
C HIS A 404 4.74 -12.74 -18.02
N GLY A 405 5.69 -13.22 -17.24
CA GLY A 405 6.22 -14.57 -17.42
C GLY A 405 7.01 -15.07 -16.23
N THR A 406 7.25 -16.38 -16.24
CA THR A 406 7.94 -17.12 -15.20
C THR A 406 9.17 -17.82 -15.78
N GLY A 407 10.27 -17.77 -15.05
CA GLY A 407 11.51 -18.50 -15.32
C GLY A 407 11.77 -19.49 -14.18
N ASN A 408 12.07 -20.73 -14.53
CA ASN A 408 12.44 -21.76 -13.56
C ASN A 408 13.96 -21.92 -13.55
N LEU A 409 14.52 -22.13 -12.37
CA LEU A 409 15.93 -22.46 -12.16
C LEU A 409 16.08 -23.97 -12.06
N ASP A 410 17.26 -24.46 -12.42
CA ASP A 410 17.64 -25.88 -12.33
C ASP A 410 17.63 -26.37 -10.88
N ARG A 411 18.21 -25.57 -9.98
CA ARG A 411 18.33 -25.87 -8.55
C ARG A 411 17.92 -24.71 -7.66
N TRP A 412 17.74 -25.00 -6.38
CA TRP A 412 17.56 -24.00 -5.34
C TRP A 412 18.82 -23.14 -5.20
N THR A 413 18.70 -21.83 -5.42
CA THR A 413 19.87 -20.96 -5.38
C THR A 413 19.54 -19.53 -4.93
N SER A 414 20.57 -18.84 -4.45
CA SER A 414 20.62 -17.39 -4.25
C SER A 414 21.79 -16.75 -5.01
N SER A 415 22.35 -17.44 -6.01
CA SER A 415 23.43 -16.91 -6.85
C SER A 415 22.92 -15.77 -7.73
N THR A 416 23.61 -14.63 -7.71
CA THR A 416 23.25 -13.50 -8.58
C THR A 416 23.40 -13.91 -10.03
N ARG A 417 24.46 -14.65 -10.37
CA ARG A 417 24.73 -15.05 -11.75
C ARG A 417 23.57 -15.84 -12.35
N ARG A 418 23.14 -16.93 -11.69
CA ARG A 418 22.08 -17.81 -12.20
C ARG A 418 20.72 -17.13 -12.27
N ILE A 419 20.36 -16.41 -11.21
CA ILE A 419 19.10 -15.69 -11.15
C ILE A 419 19.07 -14.58 -12.20
N MET A 420 20.19 -13.86 -12.39
CA MET A 420 20.32 -12.82 -13.41
C MET A 420 20.21 -13.37 -14.82
N GLU A 421 20.92 -14.45 -15.14
CA GLU A 421 20.86 -15.11 -16.46
C GLU A 421 19.42 -15.49 -16.80
N THR A 422 18.73 -16.14 -15.87
CA THR A 422 17.33 -16.56 -16.03
C THR A 422 16.39 -15.36 -16.19
N MET A 423 16.59 -14.31 -15.39
CA MET A 423 15.76 -13.09 -15.47
C MET A 423 15.98 -12.32 -16.77
N MET A 424 17.21 -12.23 -17.27
CA MET A 424 17.52 -11.56 -18.54
C MET A 424 16.96 -12.35 -19.73
N ALA A 425 17.08 -13.68 -19.72
CA ALA A 425 16.43 -14.52 -20.73
C ALA A 425 14.90 -14.38 -20.70
N LEU A 426 14.32 -14.31 -19.50
CA LEU A 426 12.89 -14.07 -19.32
C LEU A 426 12.48 -12.70 -19.88
N TYR A 427 13.26 -11.65 -19.59
CA TYR A 427 13.05 -10.30 -20.12
C TYR A 427 13.04 -10.29 -21.65
N ASP A 428 14.05 -10.91 -22.27
CA ASP A 428 14.20 -10.95 -23.73
C ASP A 428 13.05 -11.73 -24.40
N ARG A 429 12.46 -12.71 -23.70
CA ARG A 429 11.32 -13.50 -24.18
C ARG A 429 9.98 -12.76 -24.13
N ILE A 430 9.73 -11.96 -23.08
CA ILE A 430 8.39 -11.39 -22.83
C ILE A 430 8.25 -9.93 -23.25
N THR A 431 9.36 -9.21 -23.44
CA THR A 431 9.33 -7.76 -23.67
C THR A 431 9.08 -7.46 -25.13
N ASP A 432 8.07 -6.63 -25.42
CA ASP A 432 7.94 -5.97 -26.71
C ASP A 432 8.92 -4.78 -26.81
N PRO A 433 9.91 -4.81 -27.73
CA PRO A 433 10.92 -3.74 -27.86
C PRO A 433 10.33 -2.39 -28.28
N ASP A 434 9.14 -2.38 -28.88
CA ASP A 434 8.49 -1.20 -29.43
C ASP A 434 7.65 -0.41 -28.42
N LEU A 435 7.33 -1.02 -27.28
CA LEU A 435 6.52 -0.43 -26.23
C LEU A 435 7.38 0.22 -25.15
N LEU A 436 6.83 1.25 -24.52
CA LEU A 436 7.44 1.91 -23.37
C LEU A 436 6.93 1.29 -22.08
N VAL A 437 7.80 1.05 -21.11
CA VAL A 437 7.48 0.45 -19.82
C VAL A 437 7.26 1.53 -18.76
N ARG A 438 6.23 1.38 -17.93
CA ARG A 438 5.89 2.28 -16.83
C ARG A 438 6.05 1.64 -15.45
N ARG A 439 5.80 0.33 -15.34
CA ARG A 439 5.94 -0.41 -14.07
C ARG A 439 6.65 -1.73 -14.27
N ILE A 440 7.51 -2.07 -13.32
CA ILE A 440 8.29 -3.30 -13.32
C ILE A 440 8.04 -3.99 -11.99
N ASN A 441 7.83 -5.31 -12.01
CA ASN A 441 7.76 -6.13 -10.82
C ASN A 441 8.63 -7.38 -11.01
N VAL A 442 9.61 -7.56 -10.12
CA VAL A 442 10.45 -8.77 -10.06
C VAL A 442 10.09 -9.56 -8.81
N VAL A 443 9.94 -10.87 -8.94
CA VAL A 443 9.52 -11.74 -7.84
C VAL A 443 10.38 -12.99 -7.80
N ALA A 444 10.88 -13.34 -6.63
CA ALA A 444 11.39 -14.67 -6.31
C ALA A 444 10.25 -15.44 -5.64
N CYS A 445 9.86 -16.56 -6.26
CA CYS A 445 8.72 -17.38 -5.88
C CYS A 445 9.18 -18.61 -5.08
N ASN A 446 8.26 -19.22 -4.35
CA ASN A 446 8.44 -20.48 -3.61
C ASN A 446 9.70 -20.49 -2.75
N LEU A 447 9.91 -19.50 -1.88
CA LEU A 447 11.16 -19.41 -1.13
C LEU A 447 11.24 -20.49 -0.06
N ILE A 448 12.44 -21.03 0.12
CA ILE A 448 12.77 -21.93 1.23
C ILE A 448 14.01 -21.42 1.96
N PRO A 449 14.14 -21.71 3.27
CA PRO A 449 15.39 -21.51 4.00
C PRO A 449 16.51 -22.35 3.37
N GLU A 450 17.72 -21.79 3.32
CA GLU A 450 18.87 -22.48 2.76
C GLU A 450 19.19 -23.83 3.45
N LYS A 451 18.82 -23.96 4.73
CA LYS A 451 19.04 -25.19 5.51
C LYS A 451 18.05 -26.31 5.19
N GLU A 452 16.98 -25.98 4.47
CA GLU A 452 15.86 -26.88 4.17
C GLU A 452 15.82 -27.23 2.68
N ILE A 453 16.93 -27.06 1.96
CA ILE A 453 17.05 -27.49 0.57
C ILE A 453 16.84 -29.02 0.55
N PRO A 454 15.81 -29.52 -0.17
CA PRO A 454 15.60 -30.95 -0.29
C PRO A 454 16.81 -31.62 -0.93
N GLU A 455 17.19 -32.81 -0.46
CA GLU A 455 18.19 -33.62 -1.14
C GLU A 455 17.74 -33.88 -2.57
N GLU A 456 18.66 -33.72 -3.54
CA GLU A 456 18.37 -34.00 -4.93
C GLU A 456 17.92 -35.47 -5.05
N GLY A 457 16.76 -35.68 -5.67
CA GLY A 457 16.21 -37.02 -5.85
C GLY A 457 17.17 -37.92 -6.66
N PRO A 458 16.98 -39.26 -6.60
CA PRO A 458 17.85 -40.19 -7.29
C PRO A 458 17.90 -39.86 -8.79
N VAL A 459 19.09 -39.58 -9.28
CA VAL A 459 19.32 -39.30 -10.70
C VAL A 459 19.58 -40.62 -11.42
N GLN A 460 18.85 -40.88 -12.50
CA GLN A 460 19.13 -42.03 -13.35
C GLN A 460 20.47 -41.81 -14.07
N LEU A 461 21.41 -42.72 -13.86
CA LEU A 461 22.70 -42.65 -14.52
C LEU A 461 22.59 -43.17 -15.96
N ASP A 462 23.08 -42.38 -16.91
CA ASP A 462 23.26 -42.72 -18.32
C ASP A 462 24.70 -43.22 -18.57
N PHE A 463 24.82 -44.30 -19.33
CA PHE A 463 26.08 -45.00 -19.57
C PHE A 463 27.09 -44.19 -20.39
N PHE A 464 26.62 -43.19 -21.15
CA PHE A 464 27.46 -42.35 -22.00
C PHE A 464 27.89 -41.03 -21.35
N THR A 465 27.50 -40.80 -20.09
CA THR A 465 27.86 -39.59 -19.34
C THR A 465 29.18 -39.79 -18.59
N ASP A 466 30.14 -38.88 -18.81
CA ASP A 466 31.37 -38.82 -18.00
C ASP A 466 31.06 -38.20 -16.62
N TYR A 467 30.83 -39.07 -15.64
CA TYR A 467 30.53 -38.68 -14.27
C TYR A 467 31.69 -38.00 -13.54
N GLY A 468 32.94 -38.28 -13.92
CA GLY A 468 34.11 -37.60 -13.34
C GLY A 468 34.13 -36.14 -13.74
N ALA A 469 34.00 -35.87 -15.05
CA ALA A 469 33.90 -34.51 -15.56
C ALA A 469 32.66 -33.76 -15.03
N LEU A 470 31.53 -34.46 -14.85
CA LEU A 470 30.31 -33.86 -14.29
C LEU A 470 30.50 -33.48 -12.82
N GLN A 471 31.13 -34.33 -12.01
CA GLN A 471 31.43 -34.03 -10.61
C GLN A 471 32.43 -32.88 -10.46
N GLU A 472 33.48 -32.86 -11.27
CA GLU A 472 34.44 -31.74 -11.29
C GLU A 472 33.75 -30.42 -11.65
N LYS A 473 32.85 -30.44 -12.64
CA LYS A 473 32.05 -29.28 -13.03
C LYS A 473 31.13 -28.82 -11.89
N GLN A 474 30.41 -29.74 -11.25
CA GLN A 474 29.54 -29.43 -10.11
C GLN A 474 30.31 -28.87 -8.91
N ALA A 475 31.49 -29.42 -8.62
CA ALA A 475 32.35 -28.95 -7.54
C ALA A 475 32.89 -27.54 -7.84
N ALA A 476 33.34 -27.28 -9.08
CA ALA A 476 33.78 -25.97 -9.52
C ALA A 476 32.65 -24.93 -9.45
N GLU A 477 31.44 -25.30 -9.86
CA GLU A 477 30.25 -24.44 -9.77
C GLU A 477 29.88 -24.13 -8.32
N THR A 478 29.93 -25.13 -7.43
CA THR A 478 29.65 -24.95 -6.00
C THR A 478 30.69 -24.01 -5.35
N ALA A 479 31.98 -24.19 -5.66
CA ALA A 479 33.04 -23.32 -5.18
C ALA A 479 32.89 -21.86 -5.68
N ALA A 480 32.44 -21.67 -6.93
CA ALA A 480 32.15 -20.36 -7.49
C ALA A 480 30.99 -19.68 -6.77
N ASP A 481 29.89 -20.41 -6.53
CA ASP A 481 28.71 -19.92 -5.82
C ASP A 481 29.05 -19.54 -4.36
N GLU A 482 29.88 -20.34 -3.68
CA GLU A 482 30.37 -20.01 -2.33
C GLU A 482 31.21 -18.73 -2.30
N LYS A 483 32.10 -18.55 -3.29
CA LYS A 483 32.92 -17.35 -3.43
C LYS A 483 32.04 -16.12 -3.66
N GLU A 484 31.06 -16.23 -4.54
CA GLU A 484 30.08 -15.17 -4.80
C GLU A 484 29.32 -14.80 -3.52
N LYS A 485 28.85 -15.81 -2.78
CA LYS A 485 28.11 -15.60 -1.54
C LYS A 485 28.94 -14.91 -0.46
N LYS A 486 30.23 -15.24 -0.33
CA LYS A 486 31.15 -14.54 0.58
C LYS A 486 31.25 -13.05 0.21
N LEU A 487 31.30 -12.72 -1.08
CA LEU A 487 31.32 -11.33 -1.56
C LEU A 487 30.00 -10.61 -1.27
N GLN A 488 28.85 -11.26 -1.52
CA GLN A 488 27.53 -10.69 -1.20
C GLN A 488 27.39 -10.39 0.30
N ARG A 489 27.81 -11.31 1.17
CA ARG A 489 27.81 -11.11 2.63
C ARG A 489 28.74 -9.95 3.05
N ALA A 490 29.91 -9.82 2.42
CA ALA A 490 30.79 -8.70 2.68
C ALA A 490 30.16 -7.36 2.24
N ALA A 491 29.53 -7.31 1.07
CA ALA A 491 28.82 -6.13 0.58
C ALA A 491 27.66 -5.74 1.50
N LEU A 492 26.87 -6.72 1.97
CA LEU A 492 25.77 -6.48 2.91
C LEU A 492 26.28 -5.88 4.23
N ARG A 493 27.36 -6.42 4.80
CA ARG A 493 27.97 -5.86 6.04
C ARG A 493 28.45 -4.41 5.85
N LEU A 494 29.01 -4.09 4.69
CA LEU A 494 29.41 -2.72 4.37
C LEU A 494 28.18 -1.80 4.24
N GLN A 495 27.12 -2.26 3.59
CA GLN A 495 25.88 -1.50 3.45
C GLN A 495 25.16 -1.27 4.78
N GLU A 496 25.18 -2.24 5.69
CA GLU A 496 24.62 -2.09 7.04
C GLU A 496 25.37 -1.04 7.87
N ARG A 497 26.69 -0.96 7.70
CA ARG A 497 27.55 -0.08 8.51
C ARG A 497 27.67 1.34 7.96
N PHE A 498 27.71 1.48 6.64
CA PHE A 498 27.99 2.75 5.95
C PHE A 498 26.81 3.25 5.09
N GLY A 499 25.70 2.52 5.05
CA GLY A 499 24.50 2.84 4.28
C GLY A 499 24.44 2.14 2.92
N LYS A 500 23.23 2.06 2.35
CA LYS A 500 22.94 1.31 1.10
C LYS A 500 23.75 1.77 -0.12
N ASN A 501 24.19 3.03 -0.14
CA ASN A 501 25.01 3.61 -1.21
C ASN A 501 26.53 3.45 -1.01
N ALA A 502 26.97 2.77 0.05
CA ALA A 502 28.40 2.60 0.33
C ALA A 502 29.11 1.70 -0.69
N VAL A 503 28.39 0.75 -1.28
CA VAL A 503 28.91 -0.16 -2.31
C VAL A 503 27.92 -0.16 -3.48
N LEU A 504 28.37 0.35 -4.62
CA LEU A 504 27.60 0.43 -5.86
C LEU A 504 28.35 -0.34 -6.96
N LYS A 505 27.61 -1.01 -7.83
CA LYS A 505 28.18 -1.60 -9.05
C LYS A 505 28.19 -0.57 -10.17
N GLY A 506 29.07 -0.75 -11.16
CA GLY A 506 29.16 0.15 -12.32
C GLY A 506 27.83 0.27 -13.09
N THR A 507 26.98 -0.76 -13.06
CA THR A 507 25.61 -0.73 -13.62
C THR A 507 24.74 0.35 -12.98
N ASN A 508 24.92 0.65 -11.69
CA ASN A 508 24.14 1.66 -10.98
C ASN A 508 24.51 3.10 -11.38
N LEU A 509 25.59 3.27 -12.16
CA LEU A 509 26.06 4.55 -12.69
C LEU A 509 25.68 4.77 -14.16
N GLN A 510 25.04 3.78 -14.80
CA GLN A 510 24.59 3.90 -16.19
C GLN A 510 23.42 4.89 -16.31
N GLN A 511 23.28 5.50 -17.49
CA GLN A 511 22.16 6.40 -17.76
C GLN A 511 20.84 5.61 -17.74
N GLY A 512 19.90 6.03 -16.89
CA GLY A 512 18.63 5.32 -16.66
C GLY A 512 18.64 4.39 -15.44
N ALA A 513 19.78 4.20 -14.77
CA ALA A 513 19.84 3.51 -13.49
C ALA A 513 19.07 4.29 -12.39
N THR A 514 18.39 3.57 -11.50
CA THR A 514 17.55 4.19 -10.45
C THR A 514 17.95 3.81 -9.03
N THR A 515 18.86 2.84 -8.84
CA THR A 515 19.23 2.30 -7.52
C THR A 515 19.67 3.36 -6.52
N ILE A 516 20.51 4.32 -6.94
CA ILE A 516 21.05 5.36 -6.04
C ILE A 516 19.93 6.22 -5.46
N GLN A 517 18.98 6.62 -6.31
CA GLN A 517 17.81 7.39 -5.89
C GLN A 517 16.86 6.54 -5.05
N ARG A 518 16.69 5.26 -5.37
CA ARG A 518 15.83 4.35 -4.59
C ARG A 518 16.37 4.08 -3.19
N ASN A 519 17.68 4.04 -3.03
CA ASN A 519 18.32 3.85 -1.72
C ASN A 519 18.03 4.98 -0.73
N THR A 520 17.60 6.16 -1.20
CA THR A 520 17.15 7.29 -0.37
C THR A 520 15.62 7.35 -0.20
N GLN A 521 14.90 6.34 -0.69
CA GLN A 521 13.45 6.24 -0.65
C GLN A 521 12.99 5.03 0.18
N ILE A 522 11.78 5.14 0.74
CA ILE A 522 11.04 4.05 1.38
C ILE A 522 9.64 4.04 0.78
N GLY A 523 9.16 2.88 0.33
CA GLY A 523 7.87 2.77 -0.36
C GLY A 523 7.75 3.60 -1.65
N GLY A 524 8.87 4.03 -2.24
CA GLY A 524 8.88 4.94 -3.40
C GLY A 524 8.73 6.43 -3.06
N HIS A 525 8.76 6.78 -1.77
CA HIS A 525 8.69 8.15 -1.25
C HIS A 525 9.99 8.50 -0.51
N ARG A 526 10.27 9.79 -0.31
CA ARG A 526 11.50 10.21 0.37
C ARG A 526 11.57 9.66 1.79
N SER A 527 12.75 9.18 2.18
CA SER A 527 12.98 8.71 3.55
C SER A 527 12.87 9.84 4.58
N GLY A 528 13.20 11.07 4.18
CA GLY A 528 13.22 12.26 5.03
C GLY A 528 14.60 12.59 5.62
N GLU A 529 15.65 11.82 5.29
CA GLU A 529 17.02 12.17 5.67
C GLU A 529 17.55 13.29 4.75
N GLU A 530 18.00 14.38 5.36
CA GLU A 530 18.79 15.38 4.64
C GLU A 530 20.03 14.71 4.05
N LYS A 531 20.41 15.12 2.84
CA LYS A 531 21.66 14.66 2.23
C LYS A 531 22.80 14.87 3.23
N PRO A 532 23.58 13.85 3.60
CA PRO A 532 24.83 14.06 4.31
C PRO A 532 25.76 14.81 3.33
N GLY A 533 25.83 16.14 3.44
CA GLY A 533 26.67 16.96 2.57
C GLY A 533 26.04 18.27 2.11
N LYS A 534 25.62 19.12 3.07
CA LYS A 534 25.78 20.58 3.00
C LYS A 534 25.95 21.08 4.44
N ARG A 535 27.16 20.93 4.97
CA ARG A 535 27.69 21.84 6.00
C ARG A 535 28.61 22.82 5.31
#